data_AF-A0A2U1RKV7-F1
#
_entry.id   AF-A0A2U1RKV7-F1
#
_cell.length_a   1.000
_cell.length_b   1.000
_cell.length_c   1.000
_cell.angle_alpha   90.00
_cell.angle_beta   90.00
_cell.angle_gamma   90.00
#
_symmetry.space_group_name_H-M   'P 1'
#
loop_
_entity.id
_entity.type
_entity.pdbx_description
1 polymer ?
#
loop_
_entity_poly.entity_id
_entity_poly.type
_entity_poly.pdbx_seq_one_letter_code
_entity_poly.pdbx_strand_id
1 'polypeptide(L)' 'MPAITVKNIPPDLYELLKRSAAANRRSINSEVITCIERVVRGRKINTEALLARARELRRQTRRHPIADSTFKAAKLVGRP' A
#
# COMPACT_ATOMS: atom_id res chain seq x y z
N MET A 1 -12.56 -13.68 22.27
CA MET A 1 -11.98 -12.78 21.24
C MET A 1 -12.01 -11.37 21.80
N PRO A 2 -10.91 -10.62 21.78
CA PRO A 2 -10.94 -9.21 22.16
C PRO A 2 -11.83 -8.44 21.20
N ALA A 3 -12.75 -7.63 21.73
CA ALA A 3 -13.66 -6.80 20.96
C ALA A 3 -13.49 -5.35 21.41
N ILE A 4 -13.47 -4.43 20.45
CA ILE A 4 -13.37 -2.99 20.72
C ILE A 4 -14.64 -2.35 20.14
N THR A 5 -15.36 -1.61 20.97
CA THR A 5 -16.50 -0.79 20.52
C THR A 5 -16.03 0.65 20.42
N VAL A 6 -16.11 1.23 19.23
CA VAL A 6 -15.84 2.66 19.01
C VAL A 6 -17.18 3.39 18.97
N LYS A 7 -17.43 4.25 19.96
CA LYS A 7 -18.64 5.09 20.03
C LYS A 7 -18.34 6.50 19.51
N ASN A 8 -19.38 7.22 19.09
CA ASN A 8 -19.31 8.61 18.64
C ASN A 8 -18.37 8.82 17.43
N ILE A 9 -18.40 7.91 16.45
CA ILE A 9 -17.68 8.11 15.19
C ILE A 9 -18.37 9.26 14.44
N PRO A 10 -17.64 10.32 14.05
CA PRO A 10 -18.19 11.40 13.22
C PRO A 10 -18.81 10.84 11.92
N PRO A 11 -19.98 11.32 11.48
CA PRO A 11 -20.68 10.76 10.31
C PRO A 11 -19.85 10.80 9.02
N ASP A 12 -19.09 11.88 8.84
CA ASP A 12 -18.13 12.08 7.76
C ASP A 12 -17.01 11.03 7.77
N LEU A 13 -16.47 10.72 8.96
CA LEU A 13 -15.45 9.69 9.13
C LEU A 13 -16.01 8.28 8.83
N TYR A 14 -17.24 8.01 9.25
CA TYR A 14 -17.90 6.73 8.94
C TYR A 14 -18.11 6.54 7.44
N GLU A 15 -18.53 7.59 6.72
CA GLU A 15 -18.66 7.55 5.27
C GLU A 15 -17.32 7.35 4.56
N LEU A 16 -16.24 7.98 5.04
CA LEU A 16 -14.89 7.75 4.52
C LEU A 16 -14.46 6.30 4.71
N LEU A 17 -14.69 5.72 5.90
CA LEU A 17 -14.42 4.31 6.20
C LEU A 17 -15.20 3.37 5.27
N LYS A 18 -16.49 3.66 5.04
CA LYS A 18 -17.35 2.86 4.16
C LYS A 18 -16.85 2.88 2.72
N ARG A 19 -16.44 4.04 2.21
CA ARG A 19 -15.84 4.18 0.87
C ARG A 19 -14.52 3.41 0.76
N SER A 20 -13.64 3.52 1.75
CA SER A 20 -12.37 2.78 1.79
C SER A 20 -12.60 1.27 1.81
N ALA A 21 -13.53 0.81 2.66
CA ALA A 21 -13.89 -0.60 2.77
C ALA A 21 -14.42 -1.16 1.44
N ALA A 22 -15.29 -0.41 0.74
CA ALA A 22 -15.80 -0.78 -0.57
C ALA A 22 -14.68 -0.86 -1.62
N ALA A 23 -13.78 0.13 -1.67
CA ALA A 23 -12.64 0.14 -2.58
C ALA A 23 -11.69 -1.05 -2.34
N ASN A 24 -11.48 -1.43 -1.08
CA ASN A 24 -10.66 -2.58 -0.70
C ASN A 24 -11.39 -3.93 -0.76
N ARG A 25 -12.70 -3.94 -1.10
CA ARG A 25 -13.60 -5.11 -1.07
C ARG A 25 -13.60 -5.83 0.29
N ARG A 26 -13.66 -5.06 1.38
CA ARG A 26 -13.65 -5.54 2.76
C ARG A 26 -14.88 -5.05 3.52
N SER A 27 -15.21 -5.72 4.61
CA SER A 27 -16.19 -5.20 5.58
C SER A 27 -15.59 -4.01 6.34
N ILE A 28 -16.46 -3.15 6.89
CA ILE A 28 -16.04 -2.00 7.71
C ILE A 28 -15.20 -2.46 8.90
N ASN A 29 -15.57 -3.57 9.55
CA ASN A 29 -14.81 -4.13 10.67
C ASN A 29 -13.37 -4.50 10.25
N SER A 30 -13.22 -5.20 9.12
CA SER A 30 -11.89 -5.56 8.60
C SER A 30 -11.09 -4.33 8.16
N GLU A 31 -11.73 -3.30 7.65
CA GLU A 31 -11.09 -2.02 7.31
C GLU A 31 -10.58 -1.30 8.57
N VAL A 32 -11.40 -1.20 9.63
CA VAL A 32 -11.01 -0.62 10.91
C VAL A 32 -9.83 -1.38 11.52
N ILE A 33 -9.85 -2.71 11.51
CA ILE A 33 -8.72 -3.53 11.95
C ILE A 33 -7.48 -3.21 11.12
N THR A 34 -7.59 -3.13 9.79
CA THR A 34 -6.47 -2.80 8.91
C THR A 34 -5.89 -1.40 9.19
N CYS A 35 -6.75 -0.41 9.46
CA CYS A 35 -6.35 0.94 9.86
C CYS A 35 -5.59 0.92 11.18
N ILE A 36 -6.12 0.22 12.21
CA ILE A 36 -5.45 0.06 13.50
C ILE A 36 -4.13 -0.67 13.33
N GLU A 37 -4.08 -1.76 12.56
CA GLU A 37 -2.85 -2.49 12.28
C GLU A 37 -1.81 -1.60 11.58
N ARG A 38 -2.20 -0.78 10.61
CA ARG A 38 -1.29 0.17 9.94
C ARG A 38 -0.64 1.15 10.91
N VAL A 39 -1.41 1.64 11.88
CA VAL A 39 -0.95 2.65 12.85
C VAL A 39 -0.18 2.01 14.01
N VAL A 40 -0.68 0.90 14.56
CA VAL A 40 -0.07 0.18 15.70
C VAL A 40 1.18 -0.59 15.29
N ARG A 41 1.16 -1.23 14.11
CA ARG A 41 2.39 -1.74 13.48
C ARG A 41 3.20 -0.62 12.83
N GLY A 42 2.81 0.63 13.12
CA GLY A 42 3.34 1.90 12.63
C GLY A 42 4.74 1.75 12.11
N ARG A 43 4.84 1.66 10.78
CA ARG A 43 6.09 1.63 10.00
C ARG A 43 7.32 1.23 10.82
N LYS A 44 7.37 0.01 11.37
CA LYS A 44 8.65 -0.71 11.38
C LYS A 44 8.90 -1.12 9.94
N ILE A 45 9.16 -0.13 9.08
CA ILE A 45 9.96 -0.40 7.89
C ILE A 45 11.26 -0.86 8.50
N ASN A 46 11.45 -2.19 8.57
CA ASN A 46 12.76 -2.73 8.82
C ASN A 46 13.60 -2.23 7.64
N THR A 47 14.37 -1.18 7.89
CA THR A 47 15.17 -0.48 6.90
C THR A 47 16.13 -1.46 6.24
N GLU A 48 16.65 -2.44 6.98
CA GLU A 48 17.44 -3.53 6.42
C GLU A 48 16.63 -4.41 5.48
N ALA A 49 15.39 -4.79 5.85
CA ALA A 49 14.52 -5.58 4.96
C ALA A 49 14.15 -4.81 3.68
N LEU A 50 13.90 -3.51 3.79
CA LEU A 50 13.64 -2.64 2.63
C LEU A 50 14.88 -2.52 1.74
N LEU A 51 16.05 -2.28 2.34
CA LEU A 51 17.33 -2.21 1.62
C LEU A 51 17.69 -3.55 0.98
N ALA A 52 17.45 -4.67 1.66
CA ALA A 52 17.65 -6.02 1.13
C ALA A 52 16.76 -6.26 -0.09
N ARG A 53 15.47 -5.92 -0.01
CA ARG A 53 14.54 -6.01 -1.14
C ARG A 53 14.95 -5.10 -2.31
N ALA A 54 15.39 -3.88 -2.02
CA ALA A 54 15.87 -2.95 -3.05
C ALA A 54 17.15 -3.47 -3.74
N ARG A 55 18.08 -4.05 -2.99
CA ARG A 55 19.29 -4.70 -3.54
C ARG A 55 18.94 -5.91 -4.40
N GLU A 56 17.96 -6.71 -3.99
CA GLU A 56 17.49 -7.87 -4.76
C GLU A 56 16.87 -7.45 -6.09
N LEU A 57 15.97 -6.46 -6.07
CA LEU A 57 15.42 -5.86 -7.29
C LEU A 57 16.53 -5.32 -8.21
N ARG A 58 17.51 -4.60 -7.65
CA ARG A 58 18.66 -4.10 -8.44
C ARG A 58 19.48 -5.23 -9.04
N ARG A 59 19.66 -6.36 -8.34
CA ARG A 59 20.34 -7.55 -8.89
C ARG A 59 19.57 -8.13 -10.08
N GLN A 60 18.25 -8.23 -9.98
CA GLN A 60 17.38 -8.75 -11.04
C GLN A 60 17.44 -7.86 -12.30
N THR A 61 17.44 -6.53 -12.12
CA THR A 61 17.49 -5.57 -13.23
C THR A 61 18.91 -5.22 -13.68
N ARG A 62 19.97 -5.73 -13.00
CA ARG A 62 21.38 -5.37 -13.28
C ARG A 62 21.81 -5.65 -14.72
N ARG A 63 21.24 -6.69 -15.36
CA ARG A 63 21.56 -7.08 -16.74
C ARG A 63 20.77 -6.29 -17.79
N HIS A 64 19.77 -5.52 -17.38
CA HIS A 64 18.90 -4.76 -18.28
C HIS A 64 18.75 -3.31 -17.77
N PRO A 65 19.84 -2.51 -17.75
CA PRO A 65 19.72 -1.10 -17.46
C PRO A 65 18.92 -0.43 -18.59
N ILE A 66 17.76 0.13 -18.23
CA ILE A 66 16.92 0.89 -19.16
C ILE A 66 17.24 2.37 -18.96
N ALA A 67 17.66 3.06 -20.02
CA ALA A 67 17.91 4.48 -19.97
C ALA A 67 16.60 5.28 -19.99
N ASP A 68 16.63 6.50 -19.46
CA ASP A 68 15.47 7.38 -19.45
C ASP A 68 14.89 7.63 -20.85
N SER A 69 15.74 7.69 -21.87
CA SER A 69 15.32 7.81 -23.27
C SER A 69 14.50 6.61 -23.74
N THR A 70 14.90 5.40 -23.35
CA THR A 70 14.19 4.16 -23.67
C THR A 70 12.85 4.07 -22.94
N PHE A 71 12.78 4.52 -21.67
CA PHE A 71 11.52 4.63 -20.93
C PHE A 71 10.56 5.64 -21.56
N LYS A 72 11.07 6.80 -22.00
CA LYS A 72 10.26 7.81 -22.70
C LYS A 72 9.70 7.28 -24.01
N ALA A 73 10.52 6.61 -24.82
CA ALA A 73 10.07 5.98 -26.05
C ALA A 73 9.00 4.91 -25.77
N ALA A 74 9.20 4.04 -24.79
CA ALA A 74 8.22 3.00 -24.43
C ALA A 74 6.88 3.57 -23.95
N LYS A 75 6.87 4.71 -23.25
CA LYS A 75 5.63 5.39 -22.86
C LYS A 75 4.87 5.98 -24.05
N LEU A 76 5.59 6.49 -25.06
CA LEU A 76 5.01 7.10 -26.26
C LEU A 76 4.43 6.06 -27.24
N VAL A 77 5.11 4.92 -27.39
CA VAL A 77 4.69 3.84 -28.32
C VAL A 77 3.42 3.14 -27.82
N GLY A 78 3.13 3.19 -26.51
CA GLY A 78 1.95 2.54 -25.94
C GLY A 78 2.07 1.00 -25.97
N ARG A 79 1.01 0.32 -25.56
CA ARG A 79 0.90 -1.15 -25.69
C ARG A 79 0.30 -1.45 -27.07
N PRO A 80 0.86 -2.37 -27.87
CA PRO A 80 0.16 -2.88 -29.05
C PRO A 80 -1.16 -3.56 -28.65
#